data_AF-A0A328KWF3-F1
#
_entry.id   AF-A0A328KWF3-F1
#
_cell.length_a   1.000
_cell.length_b   1.000
_cell.length_c   1.000
_cell.angle_alpha   90.00
_cell.angle_beta   90.00
_cell.angle_gamma   90.00
#
_symmetry.space_group_name_H-M   'P 1'
#
loop_
_entity.id
_entity.type
_entity.pdbx_description
1 polymer ?
#
loop_
_entity_poly.entity_id
_entity_poly.type
_entity_poly.pdbx_seq_one_letter_code
_entity_poly.pdbx_strand_id
1 'polypeptide(L)'
;MRVEVVKLKEVDVVNVDGQFKAVEKNHQTVPCFITNHAMQKGQSLGLIEQSLMQSLFKMKDLANANPNELDSDALQSFNEIEIQKIIYLGCLGANKQFPYDFEQFIERFHYSFEETMKLYSNLISNVTTGQPNKFAKGLANSTKNDRKKR
;
A
#
# COMPACT_ATOMS: atom_id res chain seq x y z
N MET A 1 -16.01 3.91 5.99
CA MET A 1 -14.69 3.42 5.51
C MET A 1 -14.45 4.04 4.15
N ARG A 2 -13.35 4.78 3.96
CA ARG A 2 -12.98 5.31 2.65
C ARG A 2 -12.21 4.24 1.89
N VAL A 3 -12.56 4.04 0.63
CA VAL A 3 -11.97 3.02 -0.26
C VAL A 3 -11.08 3.75 -1.25
N GLU A 4 -9.80 3.43 -1.25
CA GLU A 4 -8.88 3.92 -2.28
C GLU A 4 -9.00 3.06 -3.54
N VAL A 5 -8.48 3.56 -4.65
CA VAL A 5 -8.59 2.92 -5.95
C VAL A 5 -7.21 2.82 -6.59
N VAL A 6 -6.88 1.61 -7.04
CA VAL A 6 -5.66 1.31 -7.81
C VAL A 6 -6.04 1.10 -9.26
N LYS A 7 -5.31 1.71 -10.18
CA LYS A 7 -5.43 1.48 -11.62
C LYS A 7 -4.31 0.54 -12.05
N LEU A 8 -4.65 -0.59 -12.65
CA LEU A 8 -3.69 -1.53 -13.20
C LEU A 8 -3.80 -1.49 -14.72
N LYS A 9 -2.69 -1.67 -15.43
CA LYS A 9 -2.65 -1.69 -16.89
C LYS A 9 -1.48 -2.54 -17.35
N GLU A 10 -1.58 -3.09 -18.54
CA GLU A 10 -0.44 -3.70 -19.22
C GLU A 10 0.23 -2.66 -20.11
N VAL A 11 1.54 -2.75 -20.26
CA VAL A 11 2.32 -1.89 -21.16
C VAL A 11 3.07 -2.75 -22.16
N ASP A 12 2.68 -2.65 -23.43
CA ASP A 12 3.35 -3.34 -24.54
C ASP A 12 4.25 -2.37 -25.29
N VAL A 13 5.38 -2.87 -25.80
CA VAL A 13 6.22 -2.14 -26.75
C VAL A 13 5.88 -2.59 -28.16
N VAL A 14 5.29 -1.70 -28.96
CA VAL A 14 4.89 -1.98 -30.34
C VAL A 14 5.69 -1.13 -31.32
N ASN A 15 6.01 -1.69 -32.49
CA ASN A 15 6.62 -0.94 -33.58
C ASN A 15 5.52 -0.25 -34.41
N VAL A 16 5.53 1.07 -34.44
CA VAL A 16 4.63 1.91 -35.24
C VAL A 16 5.49 2.77 -36.15
N ASP A 17 5.39 2.53 -37.46
CA ASP A 17 6.11 3.27 -38.49
C ASP A 17 7.64 3.30 -38.31
N GLY A 18 8.23 2.18 -37.87
CA GLY A 18 9.68 2.05 -37.64
C GLY A 18 10.15 2.60 -36.29
N GLN A 19 9.25 3.09 -35.43
CA GLN A 19 9.56 3.56 -34.08
C GLN A 19 8.87 2.69 -33.04
N PHE A 20 9.62 2.26 -32.02
CA PHE A 20 9.04 1.57 -30.87
C PHE A 20 8.31 2.55 -29.96
N LYS A 21 7.05 2.25 -29.64
CA LYS A 21 6.20 3.03 -28.73
C LYS A 21 5.62 2.12 -27.66
N ALA A 22 5.59 2.62 -26.42
CA ALA A 22 4.86 1.98 -25.34
C ALA A 22 3.36 2.27 -25.50
N VAL A 23 2.53 1.24 -25.44
CA VAL A 23 1.07 1.35 -25.53
C VAL A 23 0.45 0.67 -24.32
N GLU A 24 -0.45 1.39 -23.65
CA GLU A 24 -1.19 0.88 -22.50
C GLU A 24 -2.42 0.08 -22.96
N LYS A 25 -2.66 -1.06 -22.33
CA LYS A 25 -3.82 -1.93 -22.61
C LYS A 25 -4.37 -2.52 -21.31
N ASN A 26 -5.54 -3.16 -21.41
CA ASN A 26 -6.13 -3.96 -20.34
C ASN A 26 -6.25 -3.21 -19.00
N HIS A 27 -6.72 -1.94 -19.04
CA HIS A 27 -6.91 -1.13 -17.85
C HIS A 27 -7.95 -1.73 -16.91
N GLN A 28 -7.59 -1.85 -15.64
CA GLN A 28 -8.44 -2.37 -14.57
C GLN A 28 -8.46 -1.40 -13.39
N THR A 29 -9.64 -1.17 -12.82
CA THR A 29 -9.82 -0.35 -11.63
C THR A 29 -10.14 -1.26 -10.44
N VAL A 30 -9.29 -1.23 -9.42
CA VAL A 30 -9.30 -2.17 -8.30
C VAL A 30 -9.52 -1.42 -6.99
N PRO A 31 -10.48 -1.84 -6.13
CA PRO A 31 -10.62 -1.26 -4.81
C PRO A 31 -9.43 -1.65 -3.91
N CYS A 32 -9.00 -0.74 -3.05
CA CYS A 32 -7.85 -0.94 -2.19
C CYS A 32 -8.14 -0.42 -0.78
N PHE A 33 -8.10 -1.32 0.21
CA PHE A 33 -8.18 -0.95 1.63
C PHE A 33 -7.61 -2.06 2.53
N ILE A 34 -6.99 -1.65 3.63
CA ILE A 34 -6.31 -2.60 4.53
C ILE A 34 -7.33 -3.28 5.46
N THR A 35 -7.21 -4.60 5.59
CA THR A 35 -8.03 -5.45 6.46
C THR A 35 -7.16 -6.42 7.27
N ASN A 36 -7.69 -6.94 8.39
CA ASN A 36 -7.01 -8.00 9.16
C ASN A 36 -6.65 -9.20 8.29
N HIS A 37 -7.56 -9.60 7.39
CA HIS A 37 -7.37 -10.72 6.48
C HIS A 37 -6.20 -10.47 5.52
N ALA A 38 -6.11 -9.27 4.93
CA ALA A 38 -5.00 -8.89 4.09
C ALA A 38 -3.66 -9.04 4.81
N MET A 39 -3.57 -8.56 6.05
CA MET A 39 -2.33 -8.64 6.83
C MET A 39 -1.96 -10.08 7.19
N GLN A 40 -2.92 -10.89 7.61
CA GLN A 40 -2.69 -12.32 7.88
C GLN A 40 -2.23 -13.05 6.62
N LYS A 41 -2.88 -12.78 5.49
CA LYS A 41 -2.51 -13.39 4.20
C LYS A 41 -1.11 -12.93 3.77
N GLY A 42 -0.78 -11.65 3.91
CA GLY A 42 0.55 -11.15 3.60
C GLY A 42 1.67 -11.76 4.46
N GLN A 43 1.41 -12.03 5.74
CA GLN A 43 2.34 -12.79 6.58
C GLN A 43 2.52 -14.24 6.06
N SER A 44 1.42 -14.92 5.74
CA SER A 44 1.49 -16.30 5.21
C SER A 44 2.22 -16.41 3.86
N LEU A 45 2.18 -15.34 3.06
CA LEU A 45 2.86 -15.25 1.76
C LEU A 45 4.30 -14.74 1.86
N GLY A 46 4.82 -14.46 3.07
CA GLY A 46 6.16 -13.89 3.25
C GLY A 46 6.30 -12.46 2.72
N LEU A 47 5.19 -11.78 2.42
CA LEU A 47 5.17 -10.39 1.93
C LEU A 47 5.27 -9.37 3.08
N ILE A 48 4.94 -9.79 4.30
CA ILE A 48 4.99 -8.94 5.49
C ILE A 48 5.91 -9.56 6.51
N GLU A 49 7.00 -8.86 6.80
CA GLU A 49 7.78 -9.08 8.00
C GLU A 49 7.27 -8.21 9.15
N GLN A 50 7.61 -8.57 10.39
CA GLN A 50 7.27 -7.75 11.55
C GLN A 50 7.86 -6.33 11.45
N SER A 51 9.02 -6.18 10.80
CA SER A 51 9.66 -4.91 10.46
C SER A 51 8.75 -4.02 9.60
N LEU A 52 8.15 -4.58 8.54
CA LEU A 52 7.22 -3.88 7.65
C LEU A 52 5.98 -3.35 8.40
N MET A 53 5.47 -4.14 9.35
CA MET A 53 4.40 -3.72 10.24
C MET A 53 4.83 -2.55 11.12
N GLN A 54 6.05 -2.60 11.68
CA GLN A 54 6.61 -1.51 12.47
C GLN A 54 6.82 -0.25 11.62
N SER A 55 7.22 -0.37 10.36
CA SER A 55 7.33 0.74 9.41
C SER A 55 5.97 1.38 9.11
N LEU A 56 4.91 0.56 8.94
CA LEU A 56 3.52 1.04 8.87
C LEU A 56 3.11 1.84 10.12
N PHE A 57 3.53 1.40 11.31
CA PHE A 57 3.26 2.10 12.56
C PHE A 57 4.00 3.44 12.65
N LYS A 58 5.26 3.50 12.26
CA LYS A 58 6.06 4.75 12.23
C LYS A 58 5.47 5.77 11.26
N MET A 59 4.97 5.33 10.11
CA MET A 59 4.30 6.18 9.12
C MET A 59 3.00 6.81 9.63
N LYS A 60 2.25 6.14 10.52
CA LYS A 60 1.09 6.76 11.16
C LYS A 60 1.50 8.00 11.96
N ASP A 61 2.58 7.87 12.73
CA ASP A 61 3.06 8.98 13.54
C ASP A 61 3.57 10.12 12.64
N LEU A 62 4.16 9.75 11.51
CA LEU A 62 4.64 10.65 10.47
C LEU A 62 3.52 11.34 9.67
N ALA A 63 2.44 10.63 9.33
CA ALA A 63 1.26 11.16 8.63
C ALA A 63 0.40 12.08 9.51
N ASN A 64 0.56 12.00 10.84
CA ASN A 64 0.00 12.96 11.78
C ASN A 64 0.97 14.13 12.07
N ALA A 65 2.22 14.06 11.61
CA ALA A 65 3.20 15.14 11.71
C ALA A 65 3.01 16.14 10.55
N ASN A 66 3.54 17.35 10.73
CA ASN A 66 3.42 18.40 9.73
C ASN A 66 4.17 17.97 8.45
N PRO A 67 3.59 18.08 7.24
CA PRO A 67 4.26 17.66 5.99
C PRO A 67 5.62 18.34 5.75
N ASN A 68 5.80 19.54 6.33
CA ASN A 68 7.03 20.33 6.25
C ASN A 68 8.12 19.89 7.26
N GLU A 69 7.80 18.96 8.17
CA GLU A 69 8.71 18.38 9.17
C GLU A 69 9.10 16.94 8.82
N LEU A 70 8.64 16.45 7.66
CA LEU A 70 8.99 15.14 7.14
C LEU A 70 10.46 15.15 6.72
N ASP A 71 11.32 14.57 7.55
CA ASP A 71 12.72 14.40 7.24
C ASP A 71 12.88 13.55 5.97
N SER A 72 13.63 14.07 4.99
CA SER A 72 13.94 13.36 3.74
C SER A 72 14.63 12.03 4.02
N ASP A 73 15.41 11.93 5.10
CA ASP A 73 16.09 10.70 5.50
C ASP A 73 15.11 9.65 6.04
N ALA A 74 14.05 10.10 6.73
CA ALA A 74 12.96 9.21 7.14
C ALA A 74 12.18 8.67 5.94
N LEU A 75 11.98 9.48 4.90
CA LEU A 75 11.34 9.07 3.65
C LEU A 75 12.23 8.13 2.80
N GLN A 76 13.55 8.36 2.77
CA GLN A 76 14.52 7.50 2.09
C GLN A 76 14.67 6.11 2.73
N SER A 77 14.31 5.98 4.02
CA SER A 77 14.28 4.68 4.69
C SER A 77 13.14 3.76 4.23
N PHE A 78 12.15 4.29 3.49
CA PHE A 78 11.07 3.49 2.93
C PHE A 78 11.47 2.91 1.58
N ASN A 79 11.59 1.58 1.56
CA ASN A 79 11.78 0.83 0.34
C ASN A 79 10.47 0.85 -0.49
N GLU A 80 10.52 1.32 -1.73
CA GLU A 80 9.34 1.39 -2.61
C GLU A 80 8.63 0.03 -2.76
N ILE A 81 9.39 -1.06 -2.80
CA ILE A 81 8.84 -2.43 -2.84
C ILE A 81 8.00 -2.74 -1.59
N GLU A 82 8.42 -2.26 -0.42
CA GLU A 82 7.67 -2.44 0.82
C GLU A 82 6.33 -1.70 0.77
N ILE A 83 6.31 -0.50 0.20
CA ILE A 83 5.10 0.28 0.00
C ILE A 83 4.16 -0.40 -0.98
N GLN A 84 4.69 -0.86 -2.11
CA GLN A 84 3.92 -1.55 -3.13
C GLN A 84 3.33 -2.87 -2.59
N LYS A 85 4.05 -3.60 -1.72
CA LYS A 85 3.52 -4.77 -1.00
C LYS A 85 2.29 -4.40 -0.17
N ILE A 86 2.31 -3.28 0.55
CA ILE A 86 1.14 -2.82 1.32
C ILE A 86 -0.05 -2.47 0.43
N ILE A 87 0.19 -1.79 -0.68
CA ILE A 87 -0.87 -1.47 -1.65
C ILE A 87 -1.48 -2.74 -2.23
N TYR A 88 -0.63 -3.71 -2.64
CA TYR A 88 -1.06 -5.03 -3.09
C TYR A 88 -1.95 -5.73 -2.06
N LEU A 89 -1.54 -5.72 -0.79
CA LEU A 89 -2.34 -6.29 0.30
C LEU A 89 -3.66 -5.55 0.48
N GLY A 90 -3.70 -4.24 0.28
CA GLY A 90 -4.94 -3.48 0.25
C GLY A 90 -5.90 -3.95 -0.86
N CYS A 91 -5.38 -4.27 -2.05
CA CYS A 91 -6.17 -4.86 -3.15
C CYS A 91 -6.67 -6.27 -2.80
N LEU A 92 -5.79 -7.10 -2.24
CA LEU A 92 -6.10 -8.47 -1.78
C LEU A 92 -7.14 -8.48 -0.64
N GLY A 93 -7.10 -7.46 0.22
CA GLY A 93 -8.06 -7.25 1.30
C GLY A 93 -9.43 -6.85 0.80
N ALA A 94 -9.47 -6.07 -0.26
CA ALA A 94 -10.70 -5.60 -0.89
C ALA A 94 -11.34 -6.66 -1.80
N ASN A 95 -10.52 -7.51 -2.43
CA ASN A 95 -10.98 -8.58 -3.30
C ASN A 95 -10.31 -9.92 -2.93
N LYS A 96 -11.08 -10.85 -2.34
CA LYS A 96 -10.58 -12.18 -1.95
C LYS A 96 -10.14 -13.04 -3.14
N GLN A 97 -10.68 -12.77 -4.32
CA GLN A 97 -10.37 -13.43 -5.60
C GLN A 97 -9.51 -12.50 -6.47
N PHE A 98 -8.65 -11.68 -5.86
CA PHE A 98 -7.73 -10.86 -6.62
C PHE A 98 -6.87 -11.76 -7.52
N PRO A 99 -6.86 -11.52 -8.84
CA PRO A 99 -6.39 -12.51 -9.82
C PRO A 99 -4.87 -12.53 -9.98
N TYR A 100 -4.16 -11.60 -9.34
CA TYR A 100 -2.73 -11.43 -9.50
C TYR A 100 -2.01 -11.77 -8.21
N ASP A 101 -0.87 -12.44 -8.33
CA ASP A 101 0.13 -12.46 -7.27
C ASP A 101 0.88 -11.11 -7.20
N PHE A 102 1.89 -11.02 -6.32
CA PHE A 102 2.61 -9.77 -6.13
C PHE A 102 3.44 -9.38 -7.38
N GLU A 103 4.09 -10.33 -8.04
CA GLU A 103 4.92 -10.03 -9.22
C GLU A 103 4.06 -9.55 -10.39
N GLN A 104 2.96 -10.26 -10.68
CA GLN A 104 1.98 -9.87 -11.69
C GLN A 104 1.30 -8.54 -11.38
N PHE A 105 1.12 -8.23 -10.08
CA PHE A 105 0.62 -6.93 -9.67
C PHE A 105 1.61 -5.81 -10.01
N ILE A 106 2.90 -5.98 -9.71
CA ILE A 106 3.95 -4.99 -10.00
C ILE A 106 4.08 -4.76 -11.50
N GLU A 107 4.03 -5.81 -12.31
CA GLU A 107 4.05 -5.70 -13.78
C GLU A 107 2.94 -4.83 -14.33
N ARG A 108 1.83 -4.67 -13.59
CA ARG A 108 0.69 -3.85 -13.99
C ARG A 108 0.59 -2.52 -13.23
N PHE A 109 1.42 -2.34 -12.21
CA PHE A 109 1.42 -1.20 -11.30
C PHE A 109 2.44 -0.15 -11.76
N HIS A 110 2.09 0.58 -12.82
CA HIS A 110 2.96 1.59 -13.42
C HIS A 110 2.75 2.99 -12.85
N TYR A 111 2.62 3.10 -11.53
CA TYR A 111 2.52 4.39 -10.85
C TYR A 111 3.93 5.00 -10.73
N SER A 112 4.04 6.32 -10.76
CA SER A 112 5.26 6.99 -10.32
C SER A 112 5.47 6.80 -8.82
N PHE A 113 6.70 7.02 -8.35
CA PHE A 113 7.01 6.99 -6.92
C PHE A 113 6.12 7.94 -6.12
N GLU A 114 5.91 9.18 -6.61
CA GLU A 114 5.06 10.17 -5.94
C GLU A 114 3.60 9.69 -5.83
N GLU A 115 3.03 9.14 -6.91
CA GLU A 115 1.66 8.59 -6.90
C GLU A 115 1.55 7.39 -5.96
N THR A 116 2.59 6.55 -5.91
CA THR A 116 2.69 5.40 -5.01
C THR A 116 2.69 5.84 -3.54
N MET A 117 3.53 6.82 -3.19
CA MET A 117 3.61 7.42 -1.85
C MET A 117 2.28 8.06 -1.44
N LYS A 118 1.63 8.76 -2.36
CA LYS A 118 0.33 9.40 -2.13
C LYS A 118 -0.76 8.38 -1.85
N LEU A 119 -0.84 7.34 -2.68
CA LEU A 119 -1.81 6.24 -2.49
C LEU A 119 -1.58 5.53 -1.15
N TYR A 120 -0.32 5.22 -0.84
CA TYR A 120 0.04 4.63 0.44
C TYR A 120 -0.37 5.51 1.63
N SER A 121 -0.01 6.80 1.59
CA SER A 121 -0.38 7.77 2.64
C SER A 121 -1.89 7.81 2.87
N ASN A 122 -2.69 7.80 1.79
CA ASN A 122 -4.14 7.73 1.89
C ASN A 122 -4.63 6.43 2.53
N LEU A 123 -4.05 5.28 2.16
CA LEU A 123 -4.39 3.98 2.76
C LEU A 123 -4.13 3.98 4.27
N ILE A 124 -2.98 4.51 4.71
CA ILE A 124 -2.64 4.59 6.13
C ILE A 124 -3.56 5.56 6.86
N SER A 125 -3.78 6.75 6.30
CA SER A 125 -4.70 7.74 6.87
C SER A 125 -6.11 7.18 7.04
N ASN A 126 -6.61 6.40 6.07
CA ASN A 126 -7.93 5.78 6.14
C ASN A 126 -8.05 4.75 7.27
N VAL A 127 -6.95 4.06 7.61
CA VAL A 127 -6.89 3.13 8.74
C VAL A 127 -6.88 3.90 10.08
N THR A 128 -6.25 5.06 10.13
CA THR A 128 -5.96 5.77 11.38
C THR A 128 -7.00 6.84 11.75
N THR A 129 -7.64 7.44 10.74
CA THR A 129 -8.61 8.55 10.88
C THR A 129 -10.03 8.19 10.46
N GLY A 130 -10.22 7.08 9.74
CA GLY A 130 -11.53 6.65 9.22
C GLY A 130 -12.43 5.96 10.25
N GLN A 131 -13.73 5.78 9.90
CA GLN A 131 -14.65 4.98 10.72
C GLN A 131 -14.04 3.60 11.04
N PRO A 132 -14.06 3.19 12.32
CA PRO A 132 -13.19 2.14 12.82
C PRO A 132 -13.57 0.78 12.23
N ASN A 133 -12.78 0.29 11.27
CA ASN A 133 -12.84 -1.11 10.87
C ASN A 133 -12.15 -1.99 11.95
N LYS A 134 -12.39 -3.31 11.91
CA LYS A 134 -11.81 -4.22 12.93
C LYS A 134 -10.27 -4.18 12.95
N PHE A 135 -9.64 -3.81 11.83
CA PHE A 135 -8.19 -3.62 11.76
C PHE A 135 -7.75 -2.37 12.52
N ALA A 136 -8.35 -1.20 12.25
CA ALA A 136 -8.08 0.04 12.96
C ALA A 136 -8.26 -0.11 14.48
N LYS A 137 -9.29 -0.85 14.93
CA LYS A 137 -9.49 -1.17 16.36
C LYS A 137 -8.40 -2.07 16.92
N GLY A 138 -8.03 -3.14 16.21
CA GLY A 138 -6.92 -4.02 16.59
C GLY A 138 -5.61 -3.24 16.67
N LEU A 139 -5.35 -2.39 15.68
CA LEU A 139 -4.19 -1.52 15.58
C LEU A 139 -4.08 -0.57 16.79
N ALA A 140 -5.17 0.14 17.12
CA ALA A 140 -5.20 1.06 18.25
C ALA A 140 -4.98 0.35 19.61
N ASN A 141 -5.49 -0.87 19.76
CA ASN A 141 -5.32 -1.66 20.99
C ASN A 141 -3.89 -2.17 21.17
N SER A 142 -3.23 -2.60 20.09
CA SER A 142 -1.83 -3.06 20.14
C SER A 142 -0.88 -1.94 20.58
N THR A 143 -1.13 -0.70 20.16
CA THR A 143 -0.30 0.46 20.53
C THR A 143 -0.52 0.98 21.96
N LYS A 144 -1.62 0.61 22.64
CA LYS A 144 -1.91 1.07 24.01
C LYS A 144 -1.21 0.25 25.10
N ASN A 145 -0.86 -1.01 24.82
CA ASN A 145 -0.24 -1.89 25.81
C ASN A 145 1.23 -1.54 26.11
N ASP A 146 1.94 -0.87 25.20
CA ASP A 146 3.32 -0.43 25.46
C ASP A 146 3.43 0.74 26.45
N ARG A 147 2.37 1.56 26.58
CA ARG A 147 2.37 2.70 27.52
C ARG A 147 2.18 2.31 28.99
N LYS A 148 1.84 1.05 29.29
CA LYS A 148 1.60 0.60 30.69
C LYS A 148 2.83 -0.04 31.34
N LYS A 149 3.97 -0.08 30.65
CA LYS A 149 5.23 -0.70 31.11
C LYS A 149 6.44 0.26 31.12
N ARG A 150 6.21 1.57 31.07
CA ARG A 150 7.21 2.61 31.28
C ARG A 150 6.85 3.47 32.47
#